data_AF-D4DVB7-F1
#
_entry.id   AF-D4DVB7-F1
#
_cell.length_a   1.000
_cell.length_b   1.000
_cell.length_c   1.000
_cell.angle_alpha   90.00
_cell.angle_beta   90.00
_cell.angle_gamma   90.00
#
_symmetry.space_group_name_H-M   'P 1'
#
loop_
_entity.id
_entity.type
_entity.pdbx_description
1 polymer ?
#
loop_
_entity_poly.entity_id
_entity_poly.type
_entity_poly.pdbx_seq_one_letter_code
_entity_poly.pdbx_strand_id
1 'polypeptide(L)' 'MLITSGGVLIRTKVEQIRETGRAAAGVRLINLDEGEQLVSLERVAEEPEDASASGEENTTEANVTTEDNTPQ' A
#
# COMPACT_ATOMS: atom_id res chain seq x y z
N MET A 1 12.42 -0.11 3.18
CA MET A 1 11.75 -1.41 3.30
C MET A 1 11.93 -1.91 4.72
N LEU A 2 10.86 -2.43 5.30
CA LEU A 2 10.84 -3.14 6.58
C LEU A 2 10.44 -4.58 6.28
N ILE A 3 11.10 -5.54 6.93
CA ILE A 3 10.86 -6.98 6.73
C ILE A 3 10.60 -7.61 8.09
N THR A 4 9.48 -8.30 8.22
CA THR A 4 9.09 -9.01 9.44
C THR A 4 9.49 -10.49 9.37
N SER A 5 9.54 -11.16 10.51
CA SER A 5 9.86 -12.59 10.60
C SER A 5 8.87 -13.50 9.87
N GLY A 6 7.62 -13.04 9.66
CA GLY A 6 6.61 -13.74 8.87
C GLY A 6 6.75 -13.55 7.35
N GLY A 7 7.76 -12.80 6.90
CA GLY A 7 8.00 -12.56 5.47
C GLY A 7 7.15 -11.44 4.87
N VAL A 8 6.57 -10.58 5.70
CA VAL A 8 5.85 -9.38 5.21
C VAL A 8 6.85 -8.28 4.90
N LEU A 9 6.74 -7.72 3.70
CA LEU A 9 7.56 -6.60 3.25
C LEU A 9 6.71 -5.32 3.22
N ILE A 10 7.13 -4.32 3.99
CA ILE A 10 6.46 -3.01 4.03
C ILE A 10 7.39 -1.95 3.41
N ARG A 11 6.87 -1.23 2.40
CA ARG A 11 7.51 -0.03 1.84
C ARG A 11 6.88 1.21 2.49
N THR A 12 7.72 2.04 3.09
CA THR A 12 7.32 3.30 3.72
C THR A 12 8.16 4.42 3.11
N LYS A 13 7.52 5.48 2.62
CA LYS A 13 8.24 6.65 2.12
C LYS A 13 8.83 7.43 3.30
N VAL A 14 10.03 7.98 3.13
CA VAL A 14 10.73 8.68 4.22
C VAL A 14 9.96 9.92 4.66
N GLU A 15 9.30 10.61 3.73
CA GLU A 15 8.44 11.78 4.00
C GLU A 15 7.27 11.49 4.95
N GLN A 16 6.84 10.24 5.06
CA GLN A 16 5.74 9.84 5.94
C GLN A 16 6.21 9.61 7.39
N ILE A 17 7.52 9.59 7.63
CA ILE A 17 8.10 9.33 8.94
C ILE A 17 8.24 10.66 9.69
N ARG A 18 7.62 10.74 10.86
CA ARG A 18 7.70 11.92 11.72
C ARG A 18 9.15 12.16 12.18
N GLU A 19 9.61 13.39 12.00
CA GLU A 19 10.87 13.85 12.59
C GLU A 19 10.80 13.86 14.12
N THR A 20 11.82 13.28 14.75
CA THR A 20 11.92 13.17 16.21
C THR A 20 13.36 13.39 16.67
N GLY A 21 13.53 13.96 17.86
CA GLY A 21 14.85 14.23 18.43
C GLY A 21 15.56 12.96 18.90
N ARG A 22 16.89 12.99 18.98
CA ARG A 22 17.72 11.83 19.38
C ARG A 22 17.38 11.29 20.77
N ALA A 23 16.91 12.13 21.69
CA ALA A 23 16.52 11.74 23.04
C ALA A 23 15.08 11.21 23.16
N ALA A 24 14.35 11.09 22.04
CA ALA A 24 12.96 10.62 22.03
C ALA A 24 12.88 9.10 21.77
N ALA A 25 11.75 8.51 22.17
CA ALA A 25 11.46 7.08 21.95
C ALA A 25 11.10 6.73 20.49
N GLY A 26 10.93 7.74 19.62
CA GLY A 26 10.52 7.55 18.24
C GLY A 26 9.01 7.36 18.06
N VAL A 27 8.63 6.88 16.87
CA VAL A 27 7.24 6.56 16.48
C VAL A 27 7.17 5.12 15.98
N ARG A 28 6.00 4.50 16.11
CA ARG A 28 5.75 3.18 15.52
C ARG A 28 5.38 3.33 14.05
N LEU A 29 6.11 2.63 13.18
CA LEU A 29 5.85 2.65 11.73
C LEU A 29 4.85 1.57 11.30
N ILE A 30 4.91 0.40 11.93
CA ILE A 30 4.06 -0.76 11.64
C ILE A 30 3.56 -1.38 12.92
N ASN A 31 2.38 -2.00 12.86
CA ASN A 31 1.95 -2.97 13.85
C ASN A 31 2.49 -4.35 13.45
N LEU A 32 2.90 -5.11 14.45
CA LEU A 32 3.36 -6.49 14.28
C LEU A 32 2.31 -7.41 14.86
N ASP A 33 2.10 -8.56 14.23
CA ASP A 33 1.23 -9.59 14.76
C ASP A 33 1.87 -10.25 16.00
N GLU A 34 1.05 -10.98 16.77
CA GLU A 34 1.50 -11.59 18.01
C GLU A 34 2.62 -12.62 17.75
N GLY A 35 3.76 -12.43 18.43
CA GLY A 35 4.95 -13.26 18.25
C GLY A 35 5.81 -12.89 17.03
N GLU A 36 5.39 -11.94 16.22
CA GLU A 36 6.17 -11.47 15.07
C GLU A 36 7.15 -10.35 15.47
N GLN A 37 8.30 -10.32 14.80
CA GLN A 37 9.33 -9.31 15.04
C GLN A 37 9.81 -8.70 13.73
N LEU A 38 10.28 -7.45 13.81
CA LEU A 38 11.00 -6.83 12.70
C LEU A 38 12.40 -7.44 12.62
N VAL A 39 12.73 -8.08 11.50
CA VAL A 39 14.01 -8.78 11.32
C VAL A 39 15.00 -8.00 10.49
N SER A 40 14.54 -7.13 9.58
CA SER A 40 15.42 -6.33 8.74
C SER A 40 14.80 -5.00 8.35
N LEU A 41 15.67 -4.01 8.12
CA LEU A 41 15.34 -2.71 7.57
C LEU A 41 16.39 -2.36 6.52
N GLU A 42 15.94 -1.95 5.34
CA GLU A 42 16.81 -1.61 4.23
C GLU A 42 16.33 -0.36 3.50
N ARG A 43 17.27 0.50 3.11
CA ARG A 43 16.97 1.64 2.23
C ARG A 43 16.84 1.12 0.81
N VAL A 44 15.70 1.36 0.20
CA VAL A 44 15.48 1.05 -1.21
C VAL A 44 15.91 2.25 -2.04
N ALA A 45 16.64 2.02 -3.13
CA ALA A 45 16.89 3.06 -4.11
C ALA A 45 15.56 3.47 -4.75
N GLU A 46 15.29 4.77 -4.78
CA GLU A 46 14.11 5.30 -5.43
C GLU A 46 14.41 5.43 -6.91
N GLU A 47 13.73 4.64 -7.73
CA GLU A 47 13.62 4.94 -9.16
C GLU A 47 12.56 6.04 -9.31
N PRO A 48 12.73 6.99 -10.24
CA PRO A 48 11.72 8.02 -10.47
C PRO A 48 10.38 7.34 -10.76
N GLU A 49 9.44 7.44 -9.82
CA GLU A 49 8.11 6.88 -9.97
C GLU A 49 7.35 7.73 -11.00
N ASP A 50 7.41 7.36 -12.28
CA ASP A 50 6.40 7.77 -13.24
C ASP A 50 5.04 7.26 -12.73
N ALA A 51 4.12 8.20 -12.53
CA ALA A 51 2.82 7.98 -11.93
C ALA A 51 2.01 6.89 -12.66
N SER A 52 1.97 5.67 -12.11
CA SER A 52 0.98 4.67 -12.50
C SER A 52 0.76 3.66 -11.38
N ALA A 53 -0.23 3.94 -10.54
CA ALA A 53 -1.13 2.95 -9.95
C ALA A 53 -2.22 3.63 -9.11
N SER A 54 -3.33 4.00 -9.75
CA SER A 54 -4.64 3.98 -9.09
C SER A 54 -5.45 2.87 -9.76
N GLY A 55 -5.26 1.64 -9.27
CA GLY A 55 -6.17 0.55 -9.53
C GLY A 55 -7.39 0.73 -8.64
N GLU A 56 -8.45 1.33 -9.17
CA GLU A 56 -9.80 1.17 -8.65
C GLU A 56 -10.55 0.23 -9.60
N GLU A 57 -10.54 -1.06 -9.25
CA GLU A 57 -11.55 -1.99 -9.75
C GLU A 57 -12.88 -1.62 -9.10
N ASN A 58 -13.80 -1.05 -9.87
CA ASN A 58 -15.21 -1.10 -9.52
C ASN A 58 -15.95 -1.94 -10.57
N THR A 59 -16.10 -3.22 -10.25
CA THR A 59 -17.01 -4.13 -10.94
C THR A 59 -18.43 -3.76 -10.53
N THR A 60 -19.27 -3.27 -11.44
CA THR A 60 -20.73 -3.41 -11.29
C THR A 60 -21.40 -3.49 -12.67
N GLU A 61 -21.61 -4.74 -13.08
CA GLU A 61 -22.81 -5.29 -13.71
C GLU A 61 -23.41 -4.57 -14.94
N ALA A 62 -23.13 -5.18 -16.10
CA ALA A 62 -23.91 -5.03 -17.32
C ALA A 62 -25.33 -5.60 -17.12
N ASN A 63 -26.35 -4.75 -17.08
CA ASN A 63 -27.70 -5.16 -17.46
C ASN A 63 -27.85 -4.98 -18.97
N VAL A 64 -27.63 -6.07 -19.70
CA VAL A 64 -28.13 -6.24 -21.07
C VAL A 64 -29.62 -6.56 -20.94
N THR A 65 -30.47 -5.64 -21.38
CA THR A 65 -31.80 -5.99 -21.88
C THR A 65 -31.92 -5.42 -23.29
N THR A 66 -31.82 -6.30 -24.27
CA THR A 66 -32.07 -6.02 -25.69
C THR A 66 -33.43 -6.59 -26.04
N GLU A 67 -34.46 -5.75 -26.07
CA GLU A 67 -35.74 -5.96 -26.75
C GLU A 67 -36.28 -4.52 -26.99
N ASP A 68 -36.74 -4.06 -28.14
CA ASP A 68 -37.17 -4.67 -29.38
C ASP A 68 -37.23 -3.55 -30.46
N ASN A 69 -36.92 -3.88 -31.70
CA ASN A 69 -37.10 -3.03 -32.87
C ASN A 69 -38.55 -3.15 -33.35
N THR A 70 -39.36 -2.08 -33.38
CA THR A 70 -40.22 -1.74 -34.56
C THR A 70 -40.97 -0.40 -34.41
N PRO A 71 -41.46 0.19 -35.52
CA PRO A 71 -41.57 1.65 -35.73
C PRO A 71 -42.99 2.21 -35.57
N GLN A 72 -43.08 3.55 -35.49
CA GLN A 72 -44.11 4.35 -36.14
C GLN A 72 -43.64 5.81 -36.30
#